data_AF-A0A7Z9TEW3-F1
#
_entry.id   AF-A0A7Z9TEW3-F1
#
_cell.length_a   1.000
_cell.length_b   1.000
_cell.length_c   1.000
_cell.angle_alpha   90.00
_cell.angle_beta   90.00
_cell.angle_gamma   90.00
#
_symmetry.space_group_name_H-M   'P 1'
#
loop_
_entity.id
_entity.type
_entity.pdbx_description
1 polymer ?
#
loop_
_entity_poly.entity_id
_entity_poly.type
_entity_poly.pdbx_seq_one_letter_code
_entity_poly.pdbx_strand_id
1 'polypeptide(L)'
;MHSNIIRFENLPIPVKMIATDMNTGEKLILEEGNIPEAIRASCSIPGILTPVKIQNRWIIDGGLIDPVPVSVVKSMGAQCVIAVDLNSGVIDKQKKKEREINNKPNRKQRLAEKSEMINQLVSKYDQAGKLMRNKLNQWFKQSESSPHIINIIGSSISIMQEQITKKNLEIDSPDILIQPQLPEVKMFDFDQAEKSINEGFNCTMKKIESIKNLV
;
A
#
# COMPACT_ATOMS: atom_id res chain seq x y z
N MET A 1 23.69 -5.03 1.53
CA MET A 1 23.16 -6.08 2.43
C MET A 1 24.09 -6.12 3.63
N HIS A 2 23.59 -5.95 4.86
CA HIS A 2 24.42 -5.88 6.07
C HIS A 2 24.84 -7.27 6.62
N SER A 3 24.56 -8.34 5.89
CA SER A 3 24.91 -9.72 6.23
C SER A 3 25.70 -10.37 5.09
N ASN A 4 26.72 -11.16 5.44
CA ASN A 4 27.49 -11.99 4.51
C ASN A 4 26.79 -13.32 4.19
N ILE A 5 25.64 -13.60 4.84
CA ILE A 5 24.87 -14.80 4.60
C ILE A 5 24.05 -14.64 3.33
N ILE A 6 24.35 -15.46 2.32
CA ILE A 6 23.71 -15.42 1.00
C ILE A 6 22.71 -16.56 0.75
N ARG A 7 22.64 -17.55 1.66
CA ARG A 7 21.79 -18.73 1.51
C ARG A 7 20.92 -18.97 2.74
N PHE A 8 19.69 -19.43 2.54
CA PHE A 8 18.71 -19.65 3.61
C PHE A 8 19.21 -20.64 4.67
N GLU A 9 19.85 -21.73 4.22
CA GLU A 9 20.38 -22.80 5.09
C GLU A 9 21.38 -22.31 6.16
N ASN A 10 21.96 -21.13 5.93
CA ASN A 10 22.97 -20.54 6.80
C ASN A 10 22.39 -19.47 7.75
N LEU A 11 21.08 -19.22 7.72
CA LEU A 11 20.44 -18.23 8.59
C LEU A 11 20.27 -18.79 10.02
N PRO A 12 20.57 -17.99 11.06
CA PRO A 12 20.37 -18.42 12.46
C PRO A 12 18.89 -18.49 12.85
N ILE A 13 18.03 -17.75 12.13
CA ILE A 13 16.58 -17.78 12.30
C ILE A 13 15.99 -18.34 11.00
N PRO A 14 15.14 -19.39 11.05
CA PRO A 14 14.47 -19.90 9.87
C PRO A 14 13.61 -18.82 9.22
N VAL A 15 13.79 -18.59 7.91
CA VAL A 15 13.04 -17.59 7.14
C VAL A 15 12.36 -18.27 5.98
N LYS A 16 11.10 -17.92 5.75
CA LYS A 16 10.36 -18.25 4.53
C LYS A 16 9.86 -16.95 3.91
N MET A 17 9.99 -16.83 2.59
CA MET A 17 9.49 -15.68 1.83
C MET A 17 8.37 -16.15 0.91
N ILE A 18 7.32 -15.35 0.80
CA ILE A 18 6.21 -15.67 -0.08
C ILE A 18 6.41 -14.96 -1.41
N ALA A 19 6.16 -15.67 -2.49
CA ALA A 19 6.08 -15.11 -3.82
C ALA A 19 4.89 -15.72 -4.58
N THR A 20 4.56 -15.14 -5.72
CA THR A 20 3.43 -15.59 -6.54
C THR A 20 3.95 -16.04 -7.90
N ASP A 21 3.58 -17.23 -8.34
CA ASP A 21 3.78 -17.65 -9.73
C ASP A 21 2.83 -16.85 -10.62
N MET A 22 3.40 -16.03 -11.52
CA MET A 22 2.63 -15.12 -12.37
C MET A 22 1.71 -15.86 -13.36
N ASN A 23 2.08 -17.08 -13.75
CA ASN A 23 1.36 -17.84 -14.76
C ASN A 23 0.22 -18.65 -14.16
N THR A 24 0.41 -19.22 -12.96
CA THR A 24 -0.59 -20.08 -12.32
C THR A 24 -1.37 -19.39 -11.21
N GLY A 25 -0.84 -18.28 -10.67
CA GLY A 25 -1.38 -17.64 -9.46
C GLY A 25 -1.10 -18.41 -8.18
N GLU A 26 -0.25 -19.45 -8.23
CA GLU A 26 0.08 -20.27 -7.06
C GLU A 26 0.98 -19.51 -6.08
N LYS A 27 0.76 -19.78 -4.79
CA LYS A 27 1.65 -19.35 -3.71
C LYS A 27 2.94 -20.17 -3.76
N LEU A 28 4.07 -19.49 -3.89
CA LEU A 28 5.40 -20.07 -3.77
C LEU A 28 5.98 -19.72 -2.40
N ILE A 29 6.50 -20.73 -1.71
CA ILE A 29 7.22 -20.58 -0.45
C ILE A 29 8.71 -20.74 -0.76
N LEU A 30 9.45 -19.65 -0.66
CA LEU A 30 10.89 -19.63 -0.87
C LEU A 30 11.59 -19.80 0.48
N GLU A 31 12.24 -20.94 0.67
CA GLU A 31 12.83 -21.35 1.95
C GLU A 31 14.25 -21.93 1.83
N GLU A 32 14.78 -22.01 0.61
CA GLU A 32 16.11 -22.53 0.31
C GLU A 32 16.78 -21.72 -0.82
N GLY A 33 18.10 -21.82 -0.95
CA GLY A 33 18.84 -21.23 -2.06
C GLY A 33 19.28 -19.78 -1.82
N ASN A 34 19.35 -18.96 -2.88
CA ASN A 34 19.93 -17.62 -2.84
C ASN A 34 18.95 -16.58 -2.24
N ILE A 35 19.32 -15.98 -1.11
CA ILE A 35 18.50 -15.00 -0.39
C ILE A 35 18.23 -13.75 -1.24
N PRO A 36 19.23 -13.06 -1.83
CA PRO A 36 18.97 -11.90 -2.68
C PRO A 36 17.99 -12.17 -3.84
N GLU A 37 18.08 -13.33 -4.48
CA GLU A 37 17.16 -13.74 -5.54
C GLU A 37 15.74 -13.95 -5.00
N ALA A 38 15.60 -14.61 -3.85
CA ALA A 38 14.30 -14.82 -3.21
C ALA A 38 13.67 -13.52 -2.72
N ILE A 39 14.44 -12.59 -2.13
CA ILE A 39 13.97 -11.25 -1.76
C ILE A 39 13.47 -10.54 -3.01
N ARG A 40 14.28 -10.53 -4.08
CA ARG A 40 13.94 -9.86 -5.33
C ARG A 40 12.66 -10.43 -5.96
N ALA A 41 12.46 -11.75 -5.88
CA ALA A 41 11.24 -12.38 -6.36
C ALA A 41 10.02 -12.03 -5.48
N SER A 42 10.17 -12.10 -4.16
CA SER A 42 9.14 -11.81 -3.16
C SER A 42 8.66 -10.36 -3.19
N CYS A 43 9.51 -9.41 -3.60
CA CYS A 43 9.19 -7.98 -3.71
C CYS A 43 9.04 -7.47 -5.17
N SER A 44 8.90 -8.37 -6.17
CA SER A 44 8.72 -7.98 -7.58
C SER A 44 7.30 -7.49 -7.86
N ILE A 45 6.98 -6.28 -7.38
CA ILE A 45 5.64 -5.69 -7.45
C ILE A 45 5.29 -5.31 -8.90
N PRO A 46 4.15 -5.79 -9.44
CA PRO A 46 3.73 -5.47 -10.81
C PRO A 46 3.62 -3.96 -11.07
N GLY A 47 4.11 -3.54 -12.23
CA GLY A 47 4.11 -2.13 -12.64
C GLY A 47 5.26 -1.30 -12.06
N ILE A 48 6.05 -1.85 -11.13
CA ILE A 48 7.20 -1.18 -10.52
C ILE A 48 8.48 -1.94 -10.84
N LEU A 49 8.48 -3.26 -10.60
CA LEU A 49 9.62 -4.14 -10.83
C LEU A 49 9.26 -5.22 -11.83
N THR A 50 10.23 -5.60 -12.66
CA THR A 50 10.07 -6.72 -13.57
C THR A 50 9.97 -8.04 -12.80
N PRO A 51 9.15 -9.00 -13.28
CA PRO A 51 9.11 -10.35 -12.72
C PRO A 51 10.50 -11.00 -12.74
N VAL A 52 10.76 -11.86 -11.75
CA VAL A 52 11.99 -12.67 -11.68
C VAL A 52 11.74 -14.02 -12.31
N LYS A 53 12.71 -14.56 -13.05
CA LYS A 53 12.61 -15.91 -13.62
C LYS A 53 13.40 -16.91 -12.77
N ILE A 54 12.71 -17.83 -12.09
CA ILE A 54 13.33 -18.92 -11.30
C ILE A 54 12.78 -20.25 -11.81
N GLN A 55 13.65 -21.22 -12.10
CA GLN A 55 13.26 -22.57 -12.55
C GLN A 55 12.18 -22.57 -13.66
N ASN A 56 12.31 -21.65 -14.62
CA ASN A 56 11.38 -21.43 -15.73
C ASN A 56 9.99 -20.88 -15.37
N ARG A 57 9.76 -20.45 -14.14
CA ARG A 57 8.56 -19.73 -13.68
C ARG A 57 8.84 -18.24 -13.64
N TRP A 58 7.85 -17.43 -14.01
CA TRP A 58 7.87 -15.99 -13.76
C TRP A 58 7.25 -15.71 -12.41
N ILE A 59 7.99 -15.02 -11.55
CA ILE A 59 7.64 -14.80 -10.16
C ILE A 59 7.45 -13.32 -9.90
N ILE A 60 6.37 -12.99 -9.20
CA ILE A 60 5.99 -11.65 -8.78
C ILE A 60 5.73 -11.63 -7.27
N ASP A 61 5.47 -10.43 -6.75
CA ASP A 61 5.28 -10.15 -5.33
C ASP A 61 4.31 -11.12 -4.61
N GLY A 62 4.70 -11.57 -3.41
CA GLY A 62 3.92 -12.51 -2.60
C GLY A 62 2.69 -11.88 -1.93
N GLY A 63 2.67 -10.56 -1.78
CA GLY A 63 1.54 -9.82 -1.26
C GLY A 63 0.31 -9.91 -2.16
N LEU A 64 0.41 -10.40 -3.39
CA LEU A 64 -0.76 -10.64 -4.23
C LEU A 64 -1.58 -11.86 -3.79
N ILE A 65 -0.99 -12.78 -3.02
CA ILE A 65 -1.64 -14.05 -2.63
C ILE A 65 -1.67 -14.26 -1.11
N ASP A 66 -0.66 -13.82 -0.37
CA ASP A 66 -0.62 -13.97 1.08
C ASP A 66 0.23 -12.85 1.73
N PRO A 67 -0.37 -11.65 1.91
CA PRO A 67 0.34 -10.48 2.40
C PRO A 67 0.81 -10.61 3.86
N VAL A 68 0.09 -11.40 4.67
CA VAL A 68 0.41 -11.66 6.08
C VAL A 68 0.34 -13.17 6.33
N PRO A 69 1.45 -13.90 6.10
CA PRO A 69 1.44 -15.36 5.97
C PRO A 69 1.45 -16.11 7.31
N VAL A 70 0.43 -15.88 8.13
CA VAL A 70 0.28 -16.51 9.46
C VAL A 70 0.25 -18.03 9.37
N SER A 71 -0.49 -18.57 8.39
CA SER A 71 -0.60 -20.02 8.17
C SER A 71 0.74 -20.67 7.88
N VAL A 72 1.62 -19.99 7.13
CA VAL A 72 2.96 -20.47 6.82
C VAL A 72 3.80 -20.56 8.09
N VAL A 73 3.79 -19.53 8.93
CA VAL A 73 4.53 -19.52 10.20
C VAL A 73 3.98 -20.58 11.17
N LYS A 74 2.66 -20.78 11.23
CA LYS A 74 2.07 -21.89 12.01
C LYS A 74 2.54 -23.26 11.52
N SER A 75 2.56 -23.48 10.20
CA SER A 75 3.05 -24.72 9.60
C SER A 75 4.55 -24.98 9.84
N MET A 76 5.32 -23.93 10.16
CA MET A 76 6.71 -24.06 10.61
C MET A 76 6.85 -24.63 12.03
N GLY A 77 5.73 -24.84 12.73
CA GLY A 77 5.70 -25.36 14.10
C GLY A 77 5.77 -24.26 15.16
N ALA A 78 5.50 -23.01 14.81
CA ALA A 78 5.44 -21.92 15.77
C ALA A 78 4.30 -22.16 16.78
N GLN A 79 4.63 -22.09 18.08
CA GLN A 79 3.65 -22.21 19.16
C GLN A 79 2.91 -20.90 19.42
N CYS A 80 3.57 -19.77 19.11
CA CYS A 80 3.00 -18.44 19.18
C CYS A 80 3.39 -17.67 17.92
N VAL A 81 2.45 -16.89 17.38
CA VAL A 81 2.62 -16.09 16.18
C VAL A 81 2.33 -14.62 16.47
N ILE A 82 3.32 -13.78 16.21
CA ILE A 82 3.18 -12.32 16.20
C ILE A 82 3.15 -11.89 14.73
N ALA A 83 2.00 -11.39 14.27
CA ALA A 83 1.82 -10.89 12.92
C ALA A 83 1.91 -9.36 12.89
N VAL A 84 2.50 -8.82 11.82
CA VAL A 84 2.53 -7.38 11.56
C VAL A 84 1.80 -7.13 10.23
N ASP A 85 0.70 -6.37 10.29
CA ASP A 85 -0.11 -6.01 9.13
C ASP A 85 -0.01 -4.51 8.84
N LEU A 86 0.60 -4.17 7.71
CA LEU A 86 0.78 -2.79 7.24
C LEU A 86 -0.38 -2.30 6.37
N ASN A 87 -1.28 -3.19 5.94
CA ASN A 87 -2.35 -2.88 4.99
C ASN A 87 -3.66 -2.44 5.67
N SER A 88 -3.71 -2.47 7.00
CA SER A 88 -4.90 -2.09 7.77
C SER A 88 -5.33 -0.64 7.52
N GLY A 89 -6.62 -0.46 7.25
CA GLY A 89 -7.25 0.86 7.17
C GLY A 89 -6.95 1.66 5.90
N VAL A 90 -6.41 1.04 4.84
CA VAL A 90 -6.21 1.72 3.54
C VAL A 90 -7.57 2.10 2.93
N ILE A 91 -8.56 1.21 2.98
CA ILE A 91 -9.91 1.46 2.45
C ILE A 91 -10.69 2.49 3.29
N ASP A 92 -10.58 2.47 4.61
CA ASP A 92 -11.27 3.42 5.49
C ASP A 92 -10.77 4.87 5.32
N LYS A 93 -9.51 5.04 4.92
CA LYS A 93 -8.91 6.36 4.61
C LYS A 93 -9.55 7.02 3.39
N GLN A 94 -9.91 6.26 2.35
CA GLN A 94 -10.55 6.81 1.15
C GLN A 94 -11.95 7.35 1.46
N LYS A 95 -12.75 6.60 2.24
CA LYS A 95 -14.08 7.03 2.70
C LYS A 95 -14.04 8.28 3.57
N LYS A 96 -13.03 8.43 4.44
CA LYS A 96 -12.90 9.59 5.33
C LYS A 96 -12.51 10.86 4.55
N LYS A 97 -11.63 10.74 3.56
CA LYS A 97 -11.20 11.85 2.69
C LYS A 97 -12.34 12.37 1.81
N GLU A 98 -13.18 11.49 1.27
CA GLU A 98 -14.41 11.89 0.56
C GLU A 98 -15.40 12.62 1.46
N ARG A 99 -15.59 12.16 2.71
CA ARG A 99 -16.45 12.82 3.70
C ARG A 99 -15.93 14.21 4.09
N GLU A 100 -14.62 14.38 4.26
CA GLU A 100 -14.01 15.67 4.57
C GLU A 100 -14.03 16.66 3.39
N ILE A 101 -13.91 16.17 2.15
CA ILE A 101 -14.08 16.99 0.94
C ILE A 101 -15.53 17.46 0.79
N ASN A 102 -16.50 16.59 1.10
CA ASN A 102 -17.92 16.89 1.02
C ASN A 102 -18.43 17.78 2.18
N ASN A 103 -17.74 17.79 3.33
CA ASN A 103 -18.11 18.57 4.51
C ASN A 103 -17.45 19.95 4.64
N LYS A 104 -16.70 20.45 3.65
CA LYS A 104 -16.18 21.83 3.68
C LYS A 104 -17.27 22.84 3.26
N PRO A 105 -17.81 23.68 4.18
CA PRO A 105 -18.96 24.53 3.90
C PRO A 105 -18.67 25.69 2.93
N ASN A 106 -17.41 26.09 2.76
CA ASN A 106 -17.04 27.32 2.04
C ASN A 106 -16.63 27.15 0.57
N ARG A 107 -16.87 25.99 -0.07
CA ARG A 107 -16.51 25.81 -1.49
C ARG A 107 -17.37 26.69 -2.41
N LYS A 108 -18.68 26.78 -2.17
CA LYS A 108 -19.60 27.62 -2.98
C LYS A 108 -19.31 29.11 -2.83
N GLN A 109 -19.03 29.58 -1.61
CA GLN A 109 -18.80 31.00 -1.33
C GLN A 109 -17.48 31.51 -1.92
N ARG A 110 -16.40 30.74 -1.76
CA ARG A 110 -15.07 31.09 -2.30
C ARG A 110 -14.98 30.96 -3.83
N LEU A 111 -15.77 30.05 -4.43
CA LEU A 111 -15.93 29.97 -5.89
C LEU A 111 -16.81 31.10 -6.43
N ALA A 112 -17.84 31.53 -5.69
CA ALA A 112 -18.70 32.64 -6.06
C ALA A 112 -17.93 33.97 -6.08
N GLU A 113 -17.19 34.28 -5.01
CA GLU A 113 -16.33 35.48 -4.89
C GLU A 113 -15.27 35.55 -6.01
N LYS A 114 -14.62 34.42 -6.28
CA LYS A 114 -13.61 34.32 -7.34
C LYS A 114 -14.25 34.43 -8.73
N SER A 115 -15.48 33.92 -8.92
CA SER A 115 -16.21 34.04 -10.17
C SER A 115 -16.71 35.47 -10.42
N GLU A 116 -17.15 36.20 -9.38
CA GLU A 116 -17.56 37.60 -9.50
C GLU A 116 -16.39 38.51 -9.85
N MET A 117 -15.23 38.29 -9.23
CA MET A 117 -14.01 39.04 -9.55
C MET A 117 -13.54 38.77 -10.99
N ILE A 118 -13.62 37.52 -11.46
CA ILE A 118 -13.34 37.16 -12.86
C ILE A 118 -14.42 37.72 -13.81
N ASN A 119 -15.69 37.76 -13.39
CA ASN A 119 -16.80 38.33 -14.16
C ASN A 119 -16.64 39.85 -14.35
N GLN A 120 -16.17 40.57 -13.32
CA GLN A 120 -15.90 42.01 -13.37
C GLN A 120 -14.67 42.36 -14.23
N LEU A 121 -13.65 41.48 -14.28
CA LEU A 121 -12.48 41.64 -15.15
C LEU A 121 -12.81 41.33 -16.63
N VAL A 122 -13.68 40.34 -16.87
CA VAL A 122 -14.04 39.88 -18.22
C VAL A 122 -15.13 40.77 -18.87
N SER A 123 -16.01 41.40 -18.09
CA SER A 123 -17.04 42.31 -18.63
C SER A 123 -16.49 43.62 -19.20
N LYS A 124 -15.22 43.95 -18.93
CA LYS A 124 -14.51 45.11 -19.50
C LYS A 124 -13.89 44.84 -20.89
N TYR A 125 -13.85 43.59 -21.35
CA TYR A 125 -13.33 43.22 -22.68
C TYR A 125 -14.42 42.62 -23.55
N ASP A 126 -14.86 43.40 -24.55
CA ASP A 126 -15.98 43.05 -25.42
C ASP A 126 -15.63 41.93 -26.44
N GLN A 127 -16.67 41.15 -26.76
CA GLN A 127 -16.87 40.06 -27.74
C GLN A 127 -15.87 38.89 -27.81
N ALA A 128 -14.57 39.09 -27.61
CA ALA A 128 -13.59 38.00 -27.64
C ALA A 128 -13.71 37.07 -26.41
N GLY A 129 -14.23 37.59 -25.29
CA GLY A 129 -14.34 36.85 -24.02
C GLY A 129 -15.41 35.74 -24.00
N LYS A 130 -16.46 35.80 -24.83
CA LYS A 130 -17.53 34.77 -24.86
C LYS A 130 -17.08 33.46 -25.52
N LEU A 131 -16.35 33.56 -26.64
CA LEU A 131 -15.72 32.42 -27.31
C LEU A 131 -14.59 31.84 -26.48
N MET A 132 -13.79 32.71 -25.84
CA MET A 132 -12.75 32.29 -24.91
C MET A 132 -13.34 31.60 -23.68
N ARG A 133 -14.50 32.04 -23.14
CA ARG A 133 -15.21 31.39 -22.03
C ARG A 133 -15.67 29.98 -22.32
N ASN A 134 -16.20 29.70 -23.52
CA ASN A 134 -16.64 28.35 -23.86
C ASN A 134 -15.44 27.39 -24.03
N LYS A 135 -14.31 27.88 -24.57
CA LYS A 135 -13.04 27.13 -24.59
C LYS A 135 -12.40 26.97 -23.20
N LEU A 136 -12.40 28.02 -22.39
CA LEU A 136 -11.85 28.02 -21.03
C LEU A 136 -12.69 27.14 -20.10
N ASN A 137 -14.01 27.16 -20.18
CA ASN A 137 -14.86 26.26 -19.39
C ASN A 137 -14.72 24.79 -19.82
N GLN A 138 -14.42 24.51 -21.10
CA GLN A 138 -14.03 23.15 -21.52
C GLN A 138 -12.66 22.74 -20.97
N TRP A 139 -11.68 23.66 -20.93
CA TRP A 139 -10.37 23.41 -20.32
C TRP A 139 -10.39 23.32 -18.78
N PHE A 140 -11.25 24.09 -18.10
CA PHE A 140 -11.37 24.08 -16.63
C PHE A 140 -12.29 22.96 -16.09
N LYS A 141 -13.12 22.34 -16.95
CA LYS A 141 -13.81 21.07 -16.62
C LYS A 141 -12.88 19.84 -16.64
N GLN A 142 -11.59 20.04 -16.92
CA GLN A 142 -10.54 19.02 -16.81
C GLN A 142 -9.79 19.14 -15.47
N SER A 143 -10.55 19.28 -14.38
CA SER A 143 -10.02 19.38 -13.02
C SER A 143 -10.43 18.18 -12.16
N GLU A 144 -10.16 16.99 -12.68
CA GLU A 144 -9.90 15.81 -11.86
C GLU A 144 -8.70 15.13 -12.51
N SER A 145 -7.52 15.24 -11.92
CA SER A 145 -6.35 14.50 -12.36
C SER A 145 -6.74 13.03 -12.38
N SER A 146 -6.99 12.46 -13.57
CA SER A 146 -7.27 11.03 -13.69
C SER A 146 -6.14 10.30 -13.00
N PRO A 147 -6.42 9.35 -12.08
CA PRO A 147 -5.38 8.70 -11.33
C PRO A 147 -4.36 8.11 -12.32
N HIS A 148 -3.08 8.48 -12.16
CA HIS A 148 -2.01 7.93 -12.99
C HIS A 148 -2.04 6.40 -12.90
N ILE A 149 -1.70 5.70 -13.99
CA ILE A 149 -1.77 4.22 -14.06
C ILE A 149 -1.06 3.54 -12.87
N ILE A 150 0.05 4.10 -12.42
CA ILE A 150 0.81 3.63 -11.24
C ILE A 150 -0.04 3.72 -9.96
N ASN A 151 -0.77 4.82 -9.76
CA ASN A 151 -1.65 5.00 -8.61
C ASN A 151 -2.85 4.06 -8.66
N ILE A 152 -3.39 3.78 -9.85
CA ILE A 152 -4.48 2.82 -10.03
C ILE A 152 -4.00 1.42 -9.65
N ILE A 153 -2.90 0.97 -10.25
CA ILE A 153 -2.32 -0.36 -9.98
C ILE A 153 -1.99 -0.50 -8.49
N GLY A 154 -1.28 0.47 -7.91
CA GLY A 154 -0.93 0.45 -6.49
C GLY A 154 -2.16 0.41 -5.58
N SER A 155 -3.17 1.24 -5.85
CA SER A 155 -4.41 1.25 -5.06
C SER A 155 -5.17 -0.07 -5.18
N SER A 156 -5.26 -0.64 -6.38
CA SER A 156 -5.88 -1.95 -6.61
C SER A 156 -5.15 -3.06 -5.86
N ILE A 157 -3.81 -3.07 -5.87
CA ILE A 157 -3.00 -4.04 -5.11
C ILE A 157 -3.26 -3.89 -3.61
N SER A 158 -3.22 -2.67 -3.06
CA SER A 158 -3.47 -2.45 -1.63
C SER A 158 -4.88 -2.89 -1.20
N ILE A 159 -5.90 -2.64 -2.03
CA ILE A 159 -7.28 -3.10 -1.77
C ILE A 159 -7.33 -4.63 -1.76
N MET A 160 -6.72 -5.29 -2.75
CA MET A 160 -6.67 -6.75 -2.80
C MET A 160 -5.93 -7.32 -1.58
N GLN A 161 -4.78 -6.75 -1.23
CA GLN A 161 -4.00 -7.13 -0.05
C GLN A 161 -4.82 -7.01 1.24
N GLU A 162 -5.57 -5.93 1.44
CA GLU A 162 -6.42 -5.75 2.63
C GLU A 162 -7.54 -6.81 2.67
N GLN A 163 -8.18 -7.12 1.54
CA GLN A 163 -9.23 -8.14 1.47
C GLN A 163 -8.70 -9.55 1.72
N ILE A 164 -7.56 -9.90 1.12
CA ILE A 164 -6.90 -11.20 1.31
C ILE A 164 -6.46 -11.33 2.76
N THR A 165 -5.78 -10.33 3.31
CA THR A 165 -5.31 -10.32 4.71
C THR A 165 -6.48 -10.53 5.66
N LYS A 166 -7.58 -9.78 5.50
CA LYS A 166 -8.75 -9.92 6.36
C LYS A 166 -9.30 -11.36 6.35
N LYS A 167 -9.48 -11.95 5.17
CA LYS A 167 -9.98 -13.32 5.03
C LYS A 167 -9.01 -14.35 5.61
N ASN A 168 -7.70 -14.19 5.35
CA ASN A 168 -6.70 -15.11 5.87
C ASN A 168 -6.64 -15.04 7.41
N LEU A 169 -6.75 -13.86 8.01
CA LEU A 169 -6.75 -13.70 9.47
C LEU A 169 -8.04 -14.20 10.16
N GLU A 170 -9.17 -14.26 9.42
CA GLU A 170 -10.40 -14.93 9.90
C GLU A 170 -10.24 -16.45 9.99
N ILE A 171 -9.42 -17.04 9.11
CA ILE A 171 -9.13 -18.47 9.08
C ILE A 171 -7.98 -18.81 10.04
N ASP A 172 -6.87 -18.08 9.92
CA ASP A 172 -5.63 -18.28 10.65
C ASP A 172 -5.29 -17.01 11.45
N SER A 173 -5.87 -16.92 12.65
CA SER A 173 -5.57 -15.80 13.56
C SER A 173 -4.19 -15.94 14.20
N PRO A 174 -3.39 -14.85 14.28
CA PRO A 174 -2.19 -14.81 15.09
C PRO A 174 -2.54 -14.58 16.56
N ASP A 175 -1.64 -14.95 17.48
CA ASP A 175 -1.80 -14.66 18.90
C ASP A 175 -1.73 -13.15 19.18
N ILE A 176 -0.86 -12.45 18.45
CA ILE A 176 -0.74 -11.00 18.51
C ILE A 176 -0.70 -10.43 17.10
N LEU A 177 -1.61 -9.50 16.81
CA LEU A 177 -1.64 -8.74 15.56
C LEU A 177 -1.20 -7.29 15.80
N ILE A 178 -0.11 -6.83 15.20
CA ILE A 178 0.37 -5.45 15.28
C ILE A 178 -0.03 -4.74 13.97
N GLN A 179 -0.69 -3.59 14.08
CA GLN A 179 -1.23 -2.83 12.94
C GLN A 179 -0.82 -1.36 13.00
N PRO A 180 0.42 -1.03 12.57
CA PRO A 180 0.92 0.35 12.54
C PRO A 180 0.04 1.25 11.67
N GLN A 181 -0.26 2.47 12.12
CA GLN A 181 -1.15 3.37 11.40
C GLN A 181 -0.37 4.48 10.69
N LEU A 182 -0.14 4.30 9.39
CA LEU A 182 0.54 5.27 8.54
C LEU A 182 -0.43 5.84 7.48
N PRO A 183 -1.35 6.76 7.84
CA PRO A 183 -2.34 7.28 6.89
C PRO A 183 -1.75 8.20 5.82
N GLU A 184 -0.60 8.80 6.08
CA GLU A 184 0.01 9.82 5.20
C GLU A 184 1.20 9.29 4.40
N VAL A 185 1.69 8.08 4.70
CA VAL A 185 2.83 7.48 4.02
C VAL A 185 2.32 6.65 2.85
N LYS A 186 2.77 6.98 1.65
CA LYS A 186 2.50 6.20 0.44
C LYS A 186 3.64 5.24 0.16
N MET A 187 3.38 4.32 -0.76
CA MET A 187 4.32 3.29 -1.20
C MET A 187 5.70 3.81 -1.63
N PHE A 188 5.81 5.04 -2.12
CA PHE A 188 7.06 5.63 -2.63
C PHE A 188 7.61 6.78 -1.78
N ASP A 189 7.06 7.01 -0.59
CA ASP A 189 7.48 8.11 0.29
C ASP A 189 8.69 7.68 1.15
N PHE A 190 9.81 7.37 0.49
CA PHE A 190 11.05 6.88 1.14
C PHE A 190 11.69 7.89 2.09
N ASP A 191 11.36 9.18 1.96
CA ASP A 191 11.76 10.26 2.84
C ASP A 191 11.12 10.16 4.24
N GLN A 192 10.02 9.40 4.37
CA GLN A 192 9.30 9.19 5.64
C GLN A 192 9.72 7.91 6.38
N ALA A 193 10.93 7.38 6.13
CA ALA A 193 11.41 6.14 6.74
C ALA A 193 11.44 6.20 8.28
N GLU A 194 11.96 7.27 8.87
CA GLU A 194 12.05 7.43 10.33
C GLU A 194 10.66 7.44 10.99
N LYS A 195 9.71 8.16 10.41
CA LYS A 195 8.31 8.17 10.86
C LYS A 195 7.69 6.77 10.84
N SER A 196 7.97 6.00 9.79
CA SER A 196 7.45 4.63 9.64
C SER A 196 8.04 3.67 10.68
N ILE A 197 9.35 3.78 10.95
CA ILE A 197 10.05 2.99 11.97
C ILE A 197 9.49 3.31 13.36
N ASN A 198 9.36 4.60 13.69
CA ASN A 198 8.85 5.05 14.98
C ASN A 198 7.41 4.59 15.24
N GLU A 199 6.55 4.63 14.22
CA GLU A 199 5.17 4.13 14.33
C GLU A 199 5.13 2.61 14.57
N GLY A 200 5.98 1.84 13.87
CA GLY A 200 6.12 0.40 14.11
C GLY A 200 6.57 0.09 15.54
N PHE A 201 7.57 0.82 16.03
CA PHE A 201 8.06 0.71 17.41
C PHE A 201 6.95 1.03 18.43
N ASN A 202 6.29 2.19 18.27
CA ASN A 202 5.23 2.62 19.17
C ASN A 202 4.05 1.65 19.20
N CYS A 203 3.64 1.12 18.04
CA CYS A 203 2.56 0.15 17.93
C CYS A 203 2.91 -1.17 18.64
N THR A 204 4.17 -1.62 18.50
CA THR A 204 4.67 -2.80 19.22
C THR A 204 4.72 -2.58 20.73
N MET A 205 5.21 -1.42 21.18
CA MET A 205 5.30 -1.08 22.61
C MET A 205 3.93 -1.04 23.29
N LYS A 206 2.86 -0.64 22.59
CA LYS A 206 1.48 -0.70 23.12
C LYS A 206 1.02 -2.14 23.40
N LYS A 207 1.63 -3.15 22.78
CA LYS A 207 1.32 -4.57 22.96
C LYS A 207 2.38 -5.32 23.76
N ILE A 208 3.35 -4.62 24.37
CA ILE A 208 4.51 -5.26 25.00
C ILE A 208 4.13 -6.20 26.15
N GLU A 209 3.11 -5.86 26.94
CA GLU A 209 2.61 -6.72 28.02
C GLU A 209 2.02 -8.02 27.47
N SER A 210 1.19 -7.93 26.42
CA SER A 210 0.66 -9.11 25.73
C SER A 210 1.77 -9.98 25.15
N ILE A 211 2.79 -9.37 24.53
CA ILE A 211 3.95 -10.09 23.96
C ILE A 211 4.73 -10.81 25.06
N LYS A 212 4.97 -10.15 26.19
CA LYS A 212 5.68 -10.76 27.33
C LYS A 212 4.92 -11.93 27.95
N ASN A 213 3.59 -11.95 27.84
CA ASN A 213 2.75 -13.03 28.37
C ASN A 213 2.69 -14.27 27.45
N LEU A 214 3.32 -14.24 26.26
CA LEU A 214 3.40 -15.40 25.36
C LEU A 214 4.53 -16.38 25.69
N VAL A 215 5.49 -15.96 26.52
CA VAL A 215 6.72 -16.70 26.88
C VAL A 215 6.76 -16.91 28.38
#